data_AF-A0AAD9PKD3-F1
#
_entry.id   AF-A0AAD9PKD3-F1
#
_cell.length_a   1.000
_cell.length_b   1.000
_cell.length_c   1.000
_cell.angle_alpha   90.00
_cell.angle_beta   90.00
_cell.angle_gamma   90.00
#
_symmetry.space_group_name_H-M   'P 1'
#
loop_
_entity.id
_entity.type
_entity.pdbx_description
1 polymer ?
#
loop_
_entity_poly.entity_id
_entity_poly.type
_entity_poly.pdbx_seq_one_letter_code
_entity_poly.pdbx_strand_id
1 'polypeptide(L)'
;MPGELLTDDDLKLIRRIRKGMYPIEGYNQEEQYVEFENDDSIHPVSYVPPPKRQFMPSIHEAKKIARLVELIKSGKLTPPSLRQKEEKDPFKVEDIWGDAIYSVDFKTARRGMSHEIRAPKIPLPTHAESYNPPPEYLFDEEVCDI
;
A
#
# COMPACT_ATOMS: atom_id res chain seq x y z
N MET A 1 2.79 81.64 11.89
CA MET A 1 3.69 80.76 11.12
C MET A 1 4.06 81.51 9.85
N PRO A 2 5.31 81.95 9.67
CA PRO A 2 5.72 82.53 8.40
C PRO A 2 5.51 81.48 7.32
N GLY A 3 4.69 81.80 6.31
CA GLY A 3 4.44 80.91 5.19
C GLY A 3 5.76 80.64 4.48
N GLU A 4 6.17 79.38 4.43
CA GLU A 4 7.40 78.96 3.76
C GLU A 4 7.32 79.38 2.28
N LEU A 5 8.27 80.21 1.87
CA LEU A 5 8.35 80.72 0.51
C LEU A 5 8.88 79.59 -0.38
N LEU A 6 8.07 79.18 -1.35
CA LEU A 6 8.40 78.08 -2.24
C LEU A 6 9.47 78.52 -3.24
N THR A 7 10.56 77.76 -3.35
CA THR A 7 11.67 78.06 -4.27
C THR A 7 11.25 77.78 -5.71
N ASP A 8 11.92 78.40 -6.70
CA ASP A 8 11.60 78.20 -8.12
C ASP A 8 11.75 76.72 -8.55
N ASP A 9 12.69 76.00 -7.94
CA ASP A 9 12.90 74.58 -8.21
C ASP A 9 11.77 73.70 -7.63
N ASP A 10 11.23 74.07 -6.48
CA ASP A 10 10.06 73.40 -5.90
C ASP A 10 8.81 73.61 -6.77
N LEU A 11 8.65 74.82 -7.32
CA LEU A 11 7.59 75.11 -8.29
C LEU A 11 7.74 74.29 -9.57
N LYS A 12 8.97 74.12 -10.09
CA LYS A 12 9.26 73.27 -11.25
C LYS A 12 8.93 71.80 -10.95
N LEU A 13 9.32 71.30 -9.78
CA LEU A 13 9.03 69.96 -9.32
C LEU A 13 7.52 69.71 -9.23
N ILE A 14 6.78 70.60 -8.57
CA ILE A 14 5.31 70.50 -8.44
C ILE A 14 4.64 70.54 -9.81
N ARG A 15 5.10 71.39 -10.73
CA ARG A 15 4.59 71.44 -12.10
C ARG A 15 4.84 70.14 -12.87
N ARG A 16 5.99 69.48 -12.67
CA ARG A 16 6.32 68.18 -13.28
C ARG A 16 5.45 67.06 -12.71
N ILE A 17 5.31 66.98 -11.39
CA ILE A 17 4.45 66.01 -10.70
C ILE A 17 3.00 66.15 -11.17
N ARG A 18 2.47 67.38 -11.22
CA ARG A 18 1.10 67.64 -11.67
C ARG A 18 0.87 67.24 -13.14
N LYS A 19 1.91 67.24 -13.97
CA LYS A 19 1.87 66.81 -15.37
C LYS A 19 2.09 65.29 -15.54
N GLY A 20 2.29 64.55 -14.45
CA GLY A 20 2.61 63.12 -14.51
C GLY A 20 4.02 62.82 -15.05
N MET A 21 4.92 63.82 -15.04
CA MET A 21 6.31 63.67 -15.48
C MET A 21 7.21 63.32 -14.30
N TYR A 22 8.39 62.76 -14.59
CA TYR A 22 9.37 62.45 -13.56
C TYR A 22 9.86 63.70 -12.80
N PRO A 23 10.05 63.60 -11.47
CA PRO A 23 10.59 64.67 -10.63
C PRO A 23 11.96 65.19 -11.08
N ILE A 24 12.83 64.29 -11.51
CA ILE A 24 14.21 64.57 -11.89
C ILE A 24 14.26 64.85 -13.39
N GLU A 25 14.90 65.96 -13.74
CA GLU A 25 15.13 66.32 -15.13
C GLU A 25 16.20 65.40 -15.74
N GLY A 26 15.81 64.58 -16.70
CA GLY A 26 16.69 63.61 -17.37
C GLY A 26 16.60 62.17 -16.85
N TYR A 27 15.62 61.84 -16.01
CA TYR A 27 15.36 60.44 -15.66
C TYR A 27 14.93 59.63 -16.89
N ASN A 28 15.68 58.57 -17.22
CA ASN A 28 15.37 57.69 -18.32
C ASN A 28 14.55 56.50 -17.81
N GLN A 29 13.30 56.39 -18.25
CA GLN A 29 12.38 55.32 -17.85
C GLN A 29 12.77 53.97 -18.45
N GLU A 30 13.47 53.98 -19.58
CA GLU A 30 13.80 52.79 -20.36
C GLU A 30 15.27 52.39 -20.19
N GLU A 31 15.85 52.65 -19.01
CA GLU A 31 17.18 52.16 -18.69
C GLU A 31 17.23 50.64 -18.77
N GLN A 32 18.25 50.12 -19.46
CA GLN A 32 18.44 48.69 -19.60
C GLN A 32 18.84 48.09 -18.26
N TYR A 33 18.21 46.99 -17.88
CA TYR A 33 18.65 46.18 -16.75
C TYR A 33 19.99 45.54 -17.10
N VAL A 34 21.04 45.95 -16.40
CA VAL A 34 22.38 45.36 -16.55
C VAL A 34 22.51 44.29 -15.47
N GLU A 35 22.55 43.04 -15.90
CA GLU A 35 22.82 41.90 -15.02
C GLU A 35 24.29 41.94 -14.59
N PHE A 36 24.51 41.98 -13.28
CA PHE A 36 25.85 41.84 -12.71
C PHE A 36 26.15 40.35 -12.54
N GLU A 37 26.74 39.75 -13.59
CA GLU A 37 27.32 38.41 -13.50
C GLU A 37 28.71 38.49 -12.85
N ASN A 38 29.00 37.54 -11.96
CA ASN A 38 30.33 37.37 -11.39
C ASN A 38 31.02 36.23 -12.15
N ASP A 39 31.68 36.56 -13.26
CA ASP A 39 32.31 35.57 -14.16
C ASP A 39 33.33 34.65 -13.46
N ASP A 40 33.92 35.13 -12.37
CA ASP A 40 35.00 34.44 -11.63
C ASP A 40 34.53 33.74 -10.33
N SER A 41 33.26 33.38 -10.19
CA SER A 41 32.74 32.77 -8.94
C SER A 41 33.19 31.30 -8.76
N ILE A 42 34.44 31.08 -8.35
CA ILE A 42 34.99 29.75 -8.03
C ILE A 42 34.48 29.25 -6.67
N HIS A 43 34.26 30.16 -5.72
CA HIS A 43 33.88 29.86 -4.34
C HIS A 43 32.39 30.07 -4.10
N PRO A 44 31.79 29.33 -3.15
CA PRO A 44 30.42 29.59 -2.75
C PRO A 44 30.31 30.97 -2.09
N VAL A 45 29.14 31.60 -2.23
CA VAL A 45 28.82 32.89 -1.59
C VAL A 45 28.96 32.83 -0.06
N SER A 46 28.76 31.64 0.54
CA SER A 46 28.94 31.43 1.98
C SER A 46 29.80 30.19 2.27
N TYR A 47 30.72 30.35 3.22
CA TYR A 47 31.58 29.27 3.73
C TYR A 47 31.15 28.88 5.15
N VAL A 48 29.89 28.46 5.31
CA VAL A 48 29.42 27.95 6.59
C VAL A 48 29.95 26.53 6.78
N PRO A 49 30.68 26.22 7.86
CA PRO A 49 31.21 24.88 8.06
C PRO A 49 30.06 23.88 8.17
N PRO A 50 30.17 22.71 7.51
CA PRO A 50 29.09 21.72 7.51
C PRO A 50 28.85 21.18 8.93
N PRO A 51 27.58 21.06 9.37
CA PRO A 51 27.28 20.55 10.70
C PRO A 51 27.57 19.06 10.80
N LYS A 52 28.02 18.60 11.97
CA LYS A 52 28.41 17.19 12.23
C LYS A 52 27.36 16.15 11.83
N ARG A 53 26.06 16.50 11.88
CA ARG A 53 24.94 15.62 11.50
C ARG A 53 24.95 15.15 10.04
N GLN A 54 25.66 15.85 9.15
CA GLN A 54 25.79 15.43 7.75
C GLN A 54 26.76 14.26 7.59
N PHE A 55 27.72 14.13 8.50
CA PHE A 55 28.74 13.07 8.47
C PHE A 55 28.41 11.90 9.42
N MET A 56 27.57 12.14 10.42
CA MET A 56 27.15 11.14 11.40
C MET A 56 25.84 10.47 10.97
N PRO A 57 25.57 9.23 11.41
CA PRO A 57 24.29 8.59 11.20
C PRO A 57 23.14 9.41 11.78
N SER A 58 21.95 9.23 11.21
CA SER A 58 20.82 10.12 11.51
C SER A 58 20.20 9.85 12.89
N ILE A 59 20.03 10.93 13.68
CA ILE A 59 19.46 10.84 15.03
C ILE A 59 17.98 10.43 14.99
N HIS A 60 17.25 10.85 13.95
CA HIS A 60 15.83 10.54 13.80
C HIS A 60 15.59 9.05 13.52
N GLU A 61 16.47 8.44 12.73
CA GLU A 61 16.43 7.00 12.48
C GLU A 61 16.76 6.20 13.74
N ALA A 62 17.79 6.60 14.49
CA ALA A 62 18.10 5.98 15.78
C ALA A 62 16.90 6.02 16.74
N LYS A 63 16.17 7.14 16.80
CA LYS A 63 14.92 7.25 17.59
C LYS A 63 13.82 6.31 17.09
N LYS A 64 13.64 6.16 15.77
CA LYS A 64 12.66 5.23 15.19
C LYS A 64 13.02 3.78 15.50
N ILE A 65 14.29 3.41 15.34
CA ILE A 65 14.80 2.07 15.66
C ILE A 65 14.58 1.76 17.14
N ALA A 66 14.91 2.69 18.04
CA ALA A 66 14.69 2.51 19.48
C ALA A 66 13.22 2.24 19.81
N ARG A 67 12.29 3.00 19.21
CA ARG A 67 10.85 2.78 19.36
C ARG A 67 10.41 1.41 18.82
N LEU A 68 10.91 0.99 17.65
CA LEU A 68 10.61 -0.33 17.10
C LEU A 68 11.12 -1.45 18.03
N VAL A 69 12.33 -1.31 18.57
CA VAL A 69 12.90 -2.26 19.53
C VAL A 69 12.04 -2.34 20.80
N GLU A 70 11.54 -1.21 21.31
CA GLU A 70 10.63 -1.18 22.46
C GLU A 70 9.30 -1.90 22.17
N LEU A 71 8.73 -1.70 20.97
CA LEU A 71 7.52 -2.39 20.53
C LEU A 71 7.74 -3.90 20.35
N ILE A 72 8.90 -4.32 19.86
CA ILE A 72 9.27 -5.73 19.74
C ILE A 72 9.46 -6.35 21.13
N LYS A 73 10.18 -5.68 22.04
CA LYS A 73 10.39 -6.14 23.42
C LYS A 73 9.09 -6.26 24.21
N SER A 74 8.16 -5.33 24.00
CA SER A 74 6.82 -5.38 24.61
C SER A 74 5.87 -6.37 23.93
N GLY A 75 6.30 -7.06 22.86
CA GLY A 75 5.49 -8.04 22.14
C GLY A 75 4.36 -7.44 21.29
N LYS A 76 4.25 -6.10 21.22
CA LYS A 76 3.21 -5.40 20.43
C LYS A 76 3.48 -5.48 18.93
N LEU A 77 4.75 -5.63 18.54
CA LEU A 77 5.18 -5.74 17.16
C LEU A 77 5.96 -7.04 16.96
N THR A 78 5.37 -8.01 16.25
CA THR A 78 6.12 -9.17 15.77
C THR A 78 6.87 -8.80 14.48
N PRO A 79 8.20 -9.04 14.41
CA PRO A 79 8.95 -8.80 13.20
C PRO A 79 8.48 -9.76 12.08
N PRO A 80 8.58 -9.34 10.81
CA PRO A 80 8.09 -10.13 9.68
C PRO A 80 8.79 -11.49 9.56
N SER A 81 10.06 -11.59 9.98
CA SER A 81 10.82 -12.85 10.01
C SER A 81 10.24 -13.91 10.94
N LEU A 82 9.51 -13.51 11.99
CA LEU A 82 8.80 -14.45 12.86
C LEU A 82 7.41 -14.80 12.30
N ARG A 83 6.72 -13.84 11.65
CA ARG A 83 5.40 -14.10 11.05
C ARG A 83 5.43 -15.14 9.94
N GLN A 84 6.47 -15.13 9.10
CA GLN A 84 6.62 -16.10 8.01
C GLN A 84 6.76 -17.56 8.50
N LYS A 85 7.22 -17.78 9.75
CA LYS A 85 7.25 -19.13 10.35
C LYS A 85 5.87 -19.58 10.83
N GLU A 86 4.97 -18.64 11.08
CA GLU A 86 3.61 -18.91 11.59
C GLU A 86 2.59 -19.06 10.47
N GLU A 87 2.89 -18.62 9.25
CA GLU A 87 2.18 -19.04 8.04
C GLU A 87 2.44 -20.53 7.78
N LYS A 88 1.88 -21.37 8.66
CA LYS A 88 1.52 -22.72 8.30
C LYS A 88 0.52 -22.60 7.16
N ASP A 89 0.79 -23.28 6.05
CA ASP A 89 -0.09 -23.28 4.88
C ASP A 89 -1.56 -23.40 5.33
N PRO A 90 -2.44 -22.45 4.99
CA PRO A 90 -3.84 -22.51 5.39
C PRO A 90 -4.55 -23.76 4.84
N PHE A 91 -3.92 -24.42 3.85
CA PHE A 91 -4.35 -25.67 3.23
C PHE A 91 -3.53 -26.88 3.66
N LYS A 92 -2.84 -26.84 4.81
CA LYS A 92 -2.21 -28.04 5.33
C LYS A 92 -3.28 -29.09 5.57
N VAL A 93 -3.40 -30.03 4.63
CA VAL A 93 -4.33 -31.16 4.70
C VAL A 93 -3.80 -32.08 5.78
N GLU A 94 -4.35 -31.96 6.98
CA GLU A 94 -4.12 -32.90 8.06
C GLU A 94 -5.05 -34.10 7.88
N ASP A 95 -4.52 -35.31 8.05
CA ASP A 95 -5.34 -36.52 8.00
C ASP A 95 -6.22 -36.59 9.26
N ILE A 96 -7.50 -36.34 9.07
CA ILE A 96 -8.51 -36.40 10.14
C ILE A 96 -8.81 -37.84 10.59
N TRP A 97 -8.39 -38.85 9.82
CA TRP A 97 -8.68 -40.25 10.10
C TRP A 97 -7.55 -40.95 10.85
N GLY A 98 -6.28 -40.65 10.55
CA GLY A 98 -5.10 -41.12 11.31
C GLY A 98 -5.17 -42.61 11.68
N ASP A 99 -4.90 -42.94 12.95
CA ASP A 99 -5.00 -44.32 13.46
C ASP A 99 -6.43 -44.74 13.83
N ALA A 100 -7.43 -43.85 13.71
CA ALA A 100 -8.81 -44.13 14.08
C ALA A 100 -9.48 -45.14 13.13
N ILE A 101 -8.88 -45.41 11.96
CA ILE A 101 -9.32 -46.47 11.04
C ILE A 101 -8.98 -47.86 11.60
N TYR A 102 -7.84 -48.01 12.27
CA TYR A 102 -7.31 -49.31 12.70
C TYR A 102 -7.49 -49.59 14.20
N SER A 103 -7.53 -48.52 15.02
CA SER A 103 -7.63 -48.60 16.49
C SER A 103 -9.06 -48.43 17.02
N VAL A 104 -10.05 -48.93 16.27
CA VAL A 104 -11.44 -48.94 16.75
C VAL A 104 -11.58 -50.06 17.78
N ASP A 105 -11.24 -49.76 19.04
CA ASP A 105 -11.68 -50.56 20.16
C ASP A 105 -13.21 -50.54 20.17
N PHE A 106 -13.86 -51.65 19.80
CA PHE A 106 -15.32 -51.79 19.73
C PHE A 106 -16.06 -51.42 21.04
N LYS A 107 -15.33 -51.31 22.16
CA LYS A 107 -15.85 -50.93 23.49
C LYS A 107 -15.77 -49.43 23.79
N THR A 108 -14.80 -48.71 23.24
CA THR A 108 -14.56 -47.27 23.51
C THR A 108 -14.94 -46.37 22.34
N ALA A 109 -15.11 -46.94 21.14
CA ALA A 109 -15.72 -46.28 20.01
C ALA A 109 -17.12 -45.79 20.42
N ARG A 110 -17.22 -44.50 20.73
CA ARG A 110 -18.44 -43.84 21.20
C ARG A 110 -19.48 -43.74 20.08
N ARG A 111 -19.91 -44.86 19.50
CA ARG A 111 -21.27 -44.92 18.95
C ARG A 111 -22.19 -44.98 20.15
N GLY A 112 -22.57 -43.79 20.61
CA GLY A 112 -23.60 -43.62 21.60
C GLY A 112 -24.78 -44.51 21.24
N MET A 113 -25.03 -45.47 22.12
CA MET A 113 -26.20 -46.31 22.20
C MET A 113 -27.43 -45.56 21.68
N SER A 114 -27.95 -45.91 20.49
CA SER A 114 -29.39 -45.91 20.23
C SER A 114 -29.78 -46.45 18.85
N HIS A 115 -28.99 -46.25 17.78
CA HIS A 115 -29.50 -46.55 16.44
C HIS A 115 -28.52 -47.42 15.63
N GLU A 116 -28.97 -48.63 15.27
CA GLU A 116 -28.39 -49.40 14.17
C GLU A 116 -28.54 -48.57 12.88
N ILE A 117 -27.46 -47.91 12.46
CA ILE A 117 -27.42 -47.23 11.17
C ILE A 117 -27.38 -48.33 10.11
N ARG A 118 -28.53 -48.60 9.48
CA ARG A 118 -28.59 -49.51 8.34
C ARG A 118 -27.78 -48.92 7.20
N ALA A 119 -27.00 -49.77 6.52
CA ALA A 119 -26.26 -49.35 5.35
C ALA A 119 -27.21 -48.77 4.28
N PRO A 120 -26.80 -47.71 3.57
CA PRO A 120 -27.57 -47.22 2.43
C PRO A 120 -27.76 -48.35 1.42
N LYS A 121 -28.98 -48.52 0.92
CA LYS A 121 -29.29 -49.55 -0.07
C LYS A 121 -28.81 -49.07 -1.44
N ILE A 122 -27.72 -49.66 -1.92
CA ILE A 122 -27.20 -49.42 -3.26
C ILE A 122 -28.12 -50.14 -4.26
N PRO A 123 -28.46 -49.55 -5.41
CA PRO A 123 -29.21 -50.27 -6.44
C PRO A 123 -28.46 -51.54 -6.84
N LEU A 124 -29.21 -52.60 -7.14
CA LEU A 124 -28.62 -53.84 -7.64
C LEU A 124 -27.93 -53.54 -8.98
N PRO A 125 -26.77 -54.17 -9.25
CA PRO A 125 -26.17 -54.11 -10.58
C PRO A 125 -27.21 -54.62 -11.59
N THR A 126 -27.43 -53.86 -12.66
CA THR A 126 -28.45 -54.16 -13.67
C THR A 126 -27.77 -54.68 -14.94
N HIS A 127 -28.49 -55.46 -15.75
CA HIS A 127 -28.02 -55.97 -17.05
C HIS A 127 -28.58 -55.20 -18.26
N ALA A 128 -29.28 -54.07 -18.03
CA ALA A 128 -29.96 -53.31 -19.08
C ALA A 128 -28.99 -52.74 -20.15
N GLU A 129 -27.73 -52.52 -19.80
CA GLU A 129 -26.67 -52.06 -20.71
C GLU A 129 -25.79 -53.22 -21.22
N SER A 130 -26.23 -54.47 -21.04
CA SER A 130 -25.51 -55.63 -21.57
C SER A 130 -25.61 -55.66 -23.09
N TYR A 131 -24.48 -55.89 -23.77
CA TYR A 131 -24.41 -56.04 -25.23
C TYR A 131 -25.23 -57.23 -25.77
N ASN A 132 -25.49 -58.24 -24.93
CA ASN A 132 -26.29 -59.41 -25.27
C ASN A 132 -27.42 -59.59 -24.22
N PRO A 133 -28.48 -58.79 -24.28
CA PRO A 133 -29.58 -58.91 -23.34
C PRO A 133 -30.48 -60.11 -23.70
N PRO A 134 -31.21 -60.71 -22.73
CA PRO A 134 -32.21 -61.73 -23.04
C PRO A 134 -33.33 -61.16 -23.94
N PRO A 135 -34.04 -62.00 -24.70
CA PRO A 135 -35.02 -61.54 -25.70
C PRO A 135 -36.16 -60.70 -25.10
N GLU A 136 -36.44 -60.85 -23.81
CA GLU A 136 -37.42 -60.06 -23.05
C GLU A 136 -37.08 -58.56 -22.97
N TYR A 137 -35.83 -58.17 -23.23
CA TYR A 137 -35.35 -56.78 -23.22
C TYR A 137 -35.12 -56.20 -24.62
N LEU A 138 -35.35 -57.00 -25.68
CA LEU A 138 -35.33 -56.49 -27.04
C LEU A 138 -36.66 -55.76 -27.30
N PHE A 139 -36.60 -54.56 -27.85
CA PHE A 139 -37.82 -53.78 -28.12
C PHE A 139 -38.65 -54.42 -29.24
N ASP A 140 -39.96 -54.56 -29.03
CA ASP A 140 -40.92 -54.91 -30.07
C ASP A 140 -41.22 -53.69 -30.97
N GLU A 141 -41.64 -53.92 -32.22
CA GLU A 141 -41.88 -52.88 -33.23
C GLU A 141 -42.91 -51.83 -32.76
N GLU A 142 -43.88 -52.21 -31.91
CA GLU A 142 -44.90 -51.29 -31.36
C GLU A 142 -44.37 -50.30 -30.33
N VAL A 143 -43.21 -50.58 -29.71
CA VAL A 143 -42.62 -49.78 -28.62
C VAL A 143 -41.52 -48.84 -29.13
N CYS A 144 -40.93 -49.14 -30.29
CA CYS A 144 -39.86 -48.34 -30.90
C CYS A 144 -40.34 -47.05 -31.60
N ASP A 145 -41.63 -46.95 -31.95
CA ASP A 145 -42.18 -45.88 -32.80
C ASP A 145 -42.80 -44.69 -32.01
N ILE A 146 -42.35 -44.44 -30.77
CA ILE A 146 -42.72 -43.26 -29.96
C ILE A 146 -41.45 -42.46 -29.61
#